data_AF-A0A2S3U312-F1
#
_entry.id   AF-A0A2S3U312-F1
#
_cell.length_a   1.000
_cell.length_b   1.000
_cell.length_c   1.000
_cell.angle_alpha   90.00
_cell.angle_beta   90.00
_cell.angle_gamma   90.00
#
_symmetry.space_group_name_H-M   'P 1'
#
loop_
_entity.id
_entity.type
_entity.pdbx_description
1 polymer ?
#
loop_
_entity_poly.entity_id
_entity_poly.type
_entity_poly.pdbx_seq_one_letter_code
_entity_poly.pdbx_strand_id
1 'polypeptide(L)'
;MDIRDLLLKDVMIMDMHATTKDEAIDELVHKYAEQGIINDEALYKQDIIKREAESTTGIGDGIAMPHAKDKAVNRATVMFAKSKAGVDFNALDGQPVHLFFMIAAPEGANNTHLAALAALSSLLIDPELVAKLKNAQSPEEVQQLFGDAQAAKEEKEAKDAAAKAEKEAAAASTTTDENVPI
;
A
#
# COMPACT_ATOMS: atom_id res chain seq x y z
N MET A 1 5.96 -10.52 -0.41
CA MET A 1 5.68 -10.08 0.97
C MET A 1 4.17 -10.01 1.07
N ASP A 2 3.58 -10.67 2.06
CA ASP A 2 2.17 -10.43 2.40
C ASP A 2 2.12 -9.12 3.18
N ILE A 3 1.32 -8.16 2.73
CA ILE A 3 1.26 -6.85 3.36
C ILE A 3 0.64 -6.91 4.76
N ARG A 4 -0.15 -7.93 5.06
CA ARG A 4 -0.81 -8.13 6.36
C ARG A 4 0.19 -8.32 7.50
N ASP A 5 1.42 -8.71 7.19
CA ASP A 5 2.51 -8.80 8.17
C ASP A 5 2.91 -7.43 8.74
N LEU A 6 2.68 -6.36 7.99
CA LEU A 6 3.00 -4.98 8.38
C LEU A 6 1.76 -4.13 8.62
N LEU A 7 0.64 -4.46 7.97
CA LEU A 7 -0.64 -3.80 8.17
C LEU A 7 -1.20 -4.23 9.53
N LEU A 8 -1.10 -3.38 10.56
CA LEU A 8 -1.52 -3.77 11.92
C LEU A 8 -2.94 -3.27 12.22
N LYS A 9 -3.76 -4.11 12.86
CA LYS A 9 -5.16 -3.76 13.20
C LYS A 9 -5.23 -2.61 14.23
N ASP A 10 -4.40 -2.67 15.25
CA ASP A 10 -4.48 -1.78 16.42
C ASP A 10 -4.12 -0.33 16.08
N VAL A 11 -3.41 -0.12 14.97
CA VAL A 11 -3.03 1.20 14.49
C VAL A 11 -4.04 1.79 13.50
N MET A 12 -5.04 1.04 13.04
CA MET A 12 -5.99 1.51 12.03
C MET A 12 -6.89 2.63 12.55
N ILE A 13 -7.27 3.54 11.65
CA ILE A 13 -8.25 4.61 11.91
C ILE A 13 -9.45 4.39 10.97
N MET A 14 -10.56 3.89 11.50
CA MET A 14 -11.72 3.52 10.67
C MET A 14 -12.59 4.72 10.25
N ASP A 15 -12.44 5.85 10.94
CA ASP A 15 -13.13 7.10 10.66
C ASP A 15 -12.18 8.26 10.99
N MET A 16 -11.59 8.86 9.96
CA MET A 16 -10.72 10.03 10.09
C MET A 16 -11.54 11.31 10.18
N HIS A 17 -11.07 12.22 11.01
CA HIS A 17 -11.73 13.50 11.24
C HIS A 17 -11.06 14.65 10.48
N ALA A 18 -9.79 14.48 10.07
CA ALA A 18 -9.06 15.44 9.28
C ALA A 18 -9.79 15.80 7.97
N THR A 19 -9.69 17.08 7.59
CA THR A 19 -10.24 17.59 6.32
C THR A 19 -9.16 18.16 5.41
N THR A 20 -8.01 18.53 5.97
CA THR A 20 -6.86 19.05 5.23
C THR A 20 -5.66 18.09 5.29
N LYS A 21 -4.71 18.29 4.37
CA LYS A 21 -3.44 17.55 4.33
C LYS A 21 -2.71 17.55 5.68
N ASP A 22 -2.52 18.71 6.28
CA ASP A 22 -1.75 18.85 7.51
C ASP A 22 -2.46 18.17 8.69
N GLU A 23 -3.78 18.33 8.81
CA GLU A 23 -4.59 17.62 9.82
C GLU A 23 -4.50 16.10 9.65
N ALA A 24 -4.52 15.60 8.41
CA ALA A 24 -4.43 14.17 8.14
C ALA A 24 -3.06 13.62 8.51
N ILE A 25 -1.97 14.33 8.18
CA ILE A 25 -0.63 13.95 8.61
C ILE A 25 -0.57 13.92 10.15
N ASP A 26 -1.13 14.92 10.83
CA ASP A 26 -1.12 15.00 12.29
C ASP A 26 -1.89 13.85 12.93
N GLU A 27 -3.11 13.57 12.45
CA GLU A 27 -3.94 12.47 12.95
C GLU A 27 -3.26 11.10 12.80
N LEU A 28 -2.65 10.85 11.63
CA LEU A 28 -1.96 9.59 11.33
C LEU A 28 -0.68 9.43 12.16
N VAL A 29 0.14 10.48 12.27
CA VAL A 29 1.39 10.46 13.03
C VAL A 29 1.12 10.30 14.53
N HIS A 30 0.11 11.02 15.05
CA HIS A 30 -0.30 10.92 16.44
C HIS A 30 -0.72 9.49 16.80
N LYS A 31 -1.52 8.84 15.96
CA LYS A 31 -1.93 7.44 16.16
C LYS A 31 -0.74 6.49 16.23
N TYR A 32 0.32 6.72 15.45
CA TYR A 32 1.55 5.94 15.56
C TYR A 32 2.30 6.16 16.87
N ALA A 33 2.35 7.41 17.37
CA ALA A 33 2.96 7.72 18.66
C ALA A 33 2.19 7.04 19.80
N GLU A 34 0.86 7.14 19.81
CA GLU A 34 -0.01 6.49 20.82
C GLU A 34 0.20 4.97 20.91
N GLN A 35 0.42 4.33 19.76
CA GLN A 35 0.61 2.87 19.66
C GLN A 35 2.08 2.44 19.82
N GLY A 36 2.99 3.39 20.11
CA GLY A 36 4.42 3.12 20.28
C GLY A 36 5.13 2.63 19.01
N ILE A 37 4.54 2.87 17.83
CA ILE A 37 5.19 2.57 16.54
C ILE A 37 6.41 3.47 16.35
N ILE A 38 6.27 4.72 16.78
CA ILE A 38 7.32 5.73 16.77
C ILE A 38 7.60 6.20 18.20
N ASN A 39 8.82 6.67 18.46
CA ASN A 39 9.26 7.22 19.74
C ASN A 39 9.53 8.74 19.72
N ASP A 40 9.49 9.37 18.55
CA ASP A 40 9.65 10.81 18.35
C ASP A 40 8.66 11.29 17.28
N GLU A 41 7.52 11.79 17.74
CA GLU A 41 6.41 12.24 16.89
C GLU A 41 6.81 13.41 15.99
N ALA A 42 7.60 14.35 16.53
CA ALA A 42 8.01 15.56 15.81
C ALA A 42 8.97 15.23 14.67
N LEU A 43 9.95 14.35 14.93
CA LEU A 43 10.88 13.88 13.90
C LEU A 43 10.15 13.15 12.77
N TYR A 44 9.30 12.17 13.11
CA TYR A 44 8.59 11.39 12.11
C TYR A 44 7.63 12.26 11.28
N LYS A 45 6.90 13.19 11.93
CA LYS A 45 6.08 14.20 11.22
C LYS A 45 6.91 15.04 10.26
N GLN A 46 8.08 15.52 10.70
CA GLN A 46 8.97 16.33 9.87
C GLN A 46 9.40 15.58 8.60
N ASP A 47 9.77 14.31 8.72
CA ASP A 47 10.21 13.51 7.57
C ASP A 47 9.04 13.13 6.64
N ILE A 48 7.83 12.92 7.17
CA ILE A 48 6.62 12.78 6.35
C ILE A 48 6.36 14.06 5.54
N ILE A 49 6.37 15.24 6.18
CA ILE A 49 6.15 16.53 5.50
C ILE A 49 7.23 16.77 4.44
N LYS A 50 8.50 16.50 4.77
CA LYS A 50 9.60 16.63 3.83
C LYS A 50 9.39 15.74 2.60
N ARG A 51 9.00 14.49 2.79
CA ARG A 51 8.69 13.57 1.69
C ARG A 51 7.50 14.06 0.86
N GLU A 52 6.46 14.54 1.50
CA GLU A 52 5.25 15.06 0.85
C GLU A 52 5.52 16.34 0.03
N ALA A 53 6.50 17.15 0.44
CA ALA A 53 6.91 18.36 -0.26
C ALA A 53 7.68 18.10 -1.56
N GLU A 54 8.30 16.92 -1.72
CA GLU A 54 8.96 16.52 -2.97
C GLU A 54 7.93 16.27 -4.09
N SER A 55 6.85 15.59 -3.73
CA SER A 55 5.67 15.36 -4.55
C SER A 55 4.59 14.74 -3.67
N THR A 56 3.33 15.08 -3.95
CA THR A 56 2.18 14.52 -3.23
C THR A 56 2.24 13.00 -3.21
N THR A 57 1.94 12.39 -2.06
CA THR A 57 1.76 10.94 -1.95
C THR A 57 0.30 10.52 -2.15
N GLY A 58 -0.60 11.47 -2.42
CA GLY A 58 -1.93 11.22 -2.95
C GLY A 58 -1.86 10.79 -4.42
N ILE A 59 -1.90 9.49 -4.67
CA ILE A 59 -1.64 8.90 -5.99
C ILE A 59 -2.83 8.95 -6.95
N GLY A 60 -4.01 9.31 -6.45
CA GLY A 60 -5.28 9.30 -7.20
C GLY A 60 -6.22 8.20 -6.73
N ASP A 61 -7.41 8.13 -7.35
CA ASP A 61 -8.47 7.15 -7.04
C ASP A 61 -8.96 7.18 -5.57
N GLY A 62 -8.69 8.30 -4.89
CA GLY A 62 -8.98 8.51 -3.49
C GLY A 62 -7.99 7.82 -2.53
N ILE A 63 -6.75 7.59 -2.94
CA ILE A 63 -5.70 6.94 -2.15
C ILE A 63 -4.52 7.88 -1.90
N ALA A 64 -3.99 7.88 -0.68
CA ALA A 64 -2.66 8.41 -0.37
C ALA A 64 -1.82 7.38 0.39
N MET A 65 -0.50 7.46 0.20
CA MET A 65 0.46 6.57 0.84
C MET A 65 1.61 7.36 1.49
N PRO A 66 1.36 8.18 2.54
CA PRO A 66 2.43 8.91 3.22
C PRO A 66 3.45 7.94 3.81
N HIS A 67 4.75 8.19 3.64
CA HIS A 67 5.77 7.25 4.08
C HIS A 67 7.06 7.93 4.47
N ALA A 68 7.70 7.41 5.51
CA ALA A 68 9.02 7.86 5.94
C ALA A 68 9.86 6.69 6.46
N LYS A 69 11.17 6.86 6.40
CA LYS A 69 12.15 5.97 7.01
C LYS A 69 13.10 6.79 7.87
N ASP A 70 13.03 6.62 9.17
CA ASP A 70 13.85 7.36 10.11
C ASP A 70 14.11 6.57 11.42
N LYS A 71 14.93 7.15 12.29
CA LYS A 71 15.28 6.61 13.61
C LYS A 71 14.15 6.70 14.66
N ALA A 72 13.08 7.45 14.41
CA ALA A 72 11.96 7.53 15.33
C ALA A 72 11.13 6.24 15.31
N VAL A 73 11.15 5.49 14.20
CA VAL A 73 10.36 4.27 14.05
C VAL A 73 10.97 3.09 14.82
N ASN A 74 10.22 2.57 15.80
CA ASN A 74 10.60 1.40 16.59
C ASN A 74 10.40 0.08 15.84
N ARG A 75 9.36 -0.01 15.00
CA ARG A 75 9.03 -1.20 14.21
C ARG A 75 8.37 -0.85 12.89
N ALA A 76 8.74 -1.57 11.83
CA ALA A 76 8.13 -1.37 10.51
C ALA A 76 6.63 -1.64 10.57
N THR A 77 5.82 -0.70 10.09
CA THR A 77 4.35 -0.74 10.21
C THR A 77 3.69 -0.06 9.01
N VAL A 78 2.54 -0.59 8.61
CA VAL A 78 1.58 0.07 7.72
C VAL A 78 0.29 0.31 8.50
N MET A 79 -0.23 1.53 8.41
CA MET A 79 -1.52 1.92 8.96
C MET A 79 -2.51 2.09 7.83
N PHE A 80 -3.66 1.45 7.95
CA PHE A 80 -4.84 1.81 7.18
C PHE A 80 -5.62 2.90 7.92
N ALA A 81 -6.01 3.94 7.21
CA ALA A 81 -6.97 4.91 7.71
C ALA A 81 -7.98 5.29 6.63
N LYS A 82 -9.20 5.64 7.05
CA LYS A 82 -10.31 5.94 6.15
C LYS A 82 -11.04 7.22 6.54
N SER A 83 -11.19 8.12 5.59
CA SER A 83 -12.09 9.29 5.69
C SER A 83 -13.33 9.10 4.83
N LYS A 84 -14.51 9.08 5.47
CA LYS A 84 -15.78 9.00 4.74
C LYS A 84 -16.08 10.29 3.95
N ALA A 85 -15.73 11.44 4.52
CA ALA A 85 -15.91 12.74 3.88
C ALA A 85 -14.89 12.99 2.75
N GLY A 86 -13.72 12.37 2.85
CA GLY A 86 -12.57 12.67 2.00
C GLY A 86 -11.76 13.84 2.58
N VAL A 87 -10.47 13.84 2.30
CA VAL A 87 -9.50 14.84 2.73
C VAL A 87 -8.96 15.56 1.51
N ASP A 88 -8.88 16.88 1.57
CA ASP A 88 -8.11 17.64 0.59
C ASP A 88 -6.61 17.43 0.84
N PHE A 89 -6.06 16.43 0.15
CA PHE A 89 -4.68 15.99 0.28
C PHE A 89 -3.82 16.37 -0.94
N ASN A 90 -4.31 17.26 -1.81
CA ASN A 90 -3.65 17.60 -3.07
C ASN A 90 -3.24 16.36 -3.88
N ALA A 91 -4.15 15.41 -4.11
CA ALA A 91 -3.85 14.21 -4.90
C ALA A 91 -3.52 14.56 -6.37
N LEU A 92 -2.80 13.66 -7.06
CA LEU A 92 -2.36 13.87 -8.45
C LEU A 92 -3.51 14.10 -9.45
N ASP A 93 -4.67 13.50 -9.19
CA ASP A 93 -5.90 13.65 -9.99
C ASP A 93 -6.80 14.81 -9.52
N GLY A 94 -6.36 15.55 -8.49
CA GLY A 94 -7.09 16.64 -7.87
C GLY A 94 -8.35 16.22 -7.09
N GLN A 95 -8.56 14.91 -6.87
CA GLN A 95 -9.71 14.41 -6.11
C GLN A 95 -9.39 14.28 -4.60
N PRO A 96 -10.42 14.32 -3.73
CA PRO A 96 -10.24 14.04 -2.32
C PRO A 96 -9.71 12.63 -2.05
N VAL A 97 -8.85 12.50 -1.05
CA VAL A 97 -8.35 11.20 -0.59
C VAL A 97 -9.27 10.63 0.47
N HIS A 98 -9.65 9.37 0.31
CA HIS A 98 -10.52 8.65 1.23
C HIS A 98 -9.78 7.55 1.99
N LEU A 99 -8.75 6.96 1.40
CA LEU A 99 -7.98 5.87 1.99
C LEU A 99 -6.52 6.30 2.15
N PHE A 100 -5.98 6.07 3.34
CA PHE A 100 -4.60 6.37 3.67
C PHE A 100 -3.88 5.10 4.06
N PHE A 101 -2.67 4.93 3.53
CA PHE A 101 -1.76 3.85 3.87
C PHE A 101 -0.43 4.44 4.34
N MET A 102 -0.37 4.85 5.61
CA MET A 102 0.87 5.45 6.14
C MET A 102 1.90 4.37 6.43
N ILE A 103 3.13 4.53 5.95
CA ILE A 103 4.20 3.52 6.09
C ILE A 103 5.33 4.09 6.95
N ALA A 104 5.60 3.45 8.08
CA ALA A 104 6.73 3.73 8.95
C ALA A 104 7.78 2.64 8.80
N ALA A 105 9.04 3.00 8.56
CA ALA A 105 10.16 2.06 8.53
C ALA A 105 11.34 2.54 9.39
N PRO A 106 11.95 1.66 10.21
CA PRO A 106 13.16 2.01 10.96
C PRO A 106 14.34 2.38 10.06
N GLU A 107 15.19 3.29 10.52
CA GLU A 107 16.55 3.42 10.00
C GLU A 107 17.28 2.07 10.03
N GLY A 108 18.04 1.78 8.97
CA GLY A 108 18.72 0.49 8.82
C GLY A 108 17.80 -0.68 8.48
N ALA A 109 16.47 -0.53 8.53
CA ALA A 109 15.60 -1.44 7.80
C ALA A 109 15.98 -1.32 6.31
N ASN A 110 16.18 -2.46 5.65
CA ASN A 110 16.54 -2.56 4.23
C ASN A 110 15.44 -1.93 3.34
N ASN A 111 15.22 -2.49 2.15
CA ASN A 111 14.16 -2.06 1.25
C ASN A 111 12.74 -2.38 1.77
N THR A 112 12.52 -2.58 3.07
CA THR A 112 11.23 -2.92 3.67
C THR A 112 10.15 -1.89 3.32
N HIS A 113 10.45 -0.59 3.37
CA HIS A 113 9.50 0.44 2.97
C HIS A 113 9.11 0.35 1.49
N LEU A 114 10.10 0.15 0.58
CA LEU A 114 9.83 -0.03 -0.85
C LEU A 114 9.07 -1.33 -1.14
N ALA A 115 9.38 -2.41 -0.41
CA ALA A 115 8.67 -3.68 -0.54
C ALA A 115 7.21 -3.55 -0.09
N ALA A 116 6.96 -2.84 1.02
CA ALA A 116 5.61 -2.54 1.50
C ALA A 116 4.84 -1.67 0.50
N LEU A 117 5.46 -0.60 -0.02
CA LEU A 117 4.90 0.24 -1.08
C LEU A 117 4.53 -0.58 -2.31
N ALA A 118 5.47 -1.36 -2.85
CA ALA A 118 5.23 -2.18 -4.03
C ALA A 118 4.12 -3.22 -3.82
N ALA A 119 4.09 -3.87 -2.65
CA ALA A 119 3.05 -4.84 -2.31
C ALA A 119 1.67 -4.16 -2.27
N LEU A 120 1.53 -3.06 -1.52
CA LEU A 120 0.29 -2.27 -1.44
C LEU A 120 -0.16 -1.78 -2.81
N SER A 121 0.71 -1.09 -3.56
CA SER A 121 0.37 -0.55 -4.88
C SER A 121 -0.06 -1.65 -5.86
N SER A 122 0.52 -2.86 -5.78
CA SER A 122 0.14 -3.98 -6.63
C SER A 122 -1.26 -4.54 -6.35
N LEU A 123 -1.77 -4.36 -5.13
CA LEU A 123 -3.12 -4.78 -4.73
C LEU A 123 -4.14 -3.65 -4.95
N LEU A 124 -3.75 -2.42 -4.63
CA LEU A 124 -4.62 -1.23 -4.72
C LEU A 124 -4.89 -0.76 -6.16
N ILE A 125 -4.23 -1.36 -7.16
CA ILE A 125 -4.61 -1.18 -8.57
C ILE A 125 -5.98 -1.79 -8.90
N ASP A 126 -6.47 -2.71 -8.07
CA ASP A 126 -7.80 -3.29 -8.23
C ASP A 126 -8.88 -2.34 -7.69
N PRO A 127 -9.71 -1.73 -8.57
CA PRO A 127 -10.77 -0.82 -8.14
C PRO A 127 -11.84 -1.51 -7.27
N GLU A 128 -12.04 -2.82 -7.40
CA GLU A 128 -12.98 -3.55 -6.54
C GLU A 128 -12.50 -3.62 -5.09
N LEU A 129 -11.21 -3.89 -4.87
CA LEU A 129 -10.60 -3.85 -3.55
C LEU A 129 -10.73 -2.46 -2.93
N VAL A 130 -10.41 -1.40 -3.70
CA VAL A 130 -10.51 -0.01 -3.24
C VAL A 130 -11.95 0.34 -2.85
N ALA A 131 -12.93 -0.07 -3.67
CA ALA A 131 -14.34 0.14 -3.37
C ALA A 131 -14.78 -0.59 -2.08
N LYS A 132 -14.33 -1.83 -1.88
CA LYS A 132 -14.61 -2.59 -0.64
C LYS A 132 -13.97 -1.92 0.58
N LEU A 133 -12.72 -1.47 0.48
CA LEU A 133 -12.00 -0.78 1.56
C LEU A 133 -12.68 0.53 1.96
N LYS A 134 -13.23 1.31 1.01
CA LYS A 134 -14.04 2.50 1.30
C LYS A 134 -15.29 2.16 2.14
N ASN A 135 -15.80 0.94 2.04
CA ASN A 135 -16.97 0.47 2.77
C ASN A 135 -16.67 -0.39 4.00
N ALA A 136 -15.41 -0.76 4.26
CA ALA A 136 -15.04 -1.62 5.38
C ALA A 136 -15.40 -0.98 6.73
N GLN A 137 -15.97 -1.75 7.64
CA GLN A 137 -16.51 -1.29 8.92
C GLN A 137 -15.64 -1.69 10.13
N SER A 138 -14.66 -2.57 9.95
CA SER A 138 -13.74 -2.95 11.03
C SER A 138 -12.31 -3.24 10.54
N PRO A 139 -11.31 -3.18 11.45
CA PRO A 139 -9.96 -3.64 11.16
C PRO A 139 -9.88 -5.09 10.69
N GLU A 140 -10.74 -5.97 11.20
CA GLU A 140 -10.83 -7.37 10.77
C GLU A 140 -11.26 -7.49 9.31
N GLU A 141 -12.24 -6.68 8.89
CA GLU A 141 -12.71 -6.67 7.52
C GLU A 141 -11.62 -6.16 6.57
N VAL A 142 -10.89 -5.11 6.95
CA VAL A 142 -9.73 -4.62 6.17
C VAL A 142 -8.70 -5.72 5.98
N GLN A 143 -8.36 -6.45 7.05
CA GLN A 143 -7.41 -7.57 6.98
C GLN A 143 -7.90 -8.71 6.09
N GLN A 144 -9.19 -9.03 6.16
CA GLN A 144 -9.80 -10.04 5.30
C GLN A 144 -9.73 -9.61 3.84
N LEU A 145 -10.09 -8.37 3.53
CA LEU A 145 -10.07 -7.82 2.16
C LEU A 145 -8.67 -7.88 1.54
N PHE A 146 -7.63 -7.51 2.28
CA PHE A 146 -6.25 -7.66 1.81
C PHE A 146 -5.83 -9.12 1.65
N GLY A 147 -6.30 -10.02 2.53
CA GLY A 147 -6.03 -11.45 2.44
C GLY A 147 -6.64 -12.07 1.18
N ASP A 148 -7.90 -11.74 0.90
CA ASP A 148 -8.61 -12.22 -0.28
C ASP A 148 -7.97 -11.67 -1.57
N ALA A 149 -7.59 -10.39 -1.58
CA ALA A 149 -6.90 -9.78 -2.72
C ALA A 149 -5.52 -10.39 -2.97
N GLN A 150 -4.76 -10.68 -1.92
CA GLN A 150 -3.47 -11.35 -2.01
C GLN A 150 -3.62 -12.76 -2.60
N ALA A 151 -4.58 -13.55 -2.11
CA ALA A 151 -4.84 -14.89 -2.62
C ALA A 151 -5.27 -14.87 -4.10
N ALA A 152 -6.18 -13.96 -4.48
CA ALA A 152 -6.62 -13.80 -5.87
C ALA A 152 -5.48 -13.41 -6.81
N LYS A 153 -4.57 -12.54 -6.36
CA LYS A 153 -3.37 -12.14 -7.10
C LYS A 153 -2.43 -13.32 -7.32
N GLU A 154 -2.14 -14.10 -6.27
CA GLU A 154 -1.29 -15.29 -6.36
C GLU A 154 -1.87 -16.35 -7.29
N GLU A 155 -3.18 -16.60 -7.23
CA GLU A 155 -3.86 -17.50 -8.16
C GLU A 155 -3.74 -17.03 -9.62
N LYS A 156 -3.90 -15.72 -9.86
CA LYS A 156 -3.76 -15.15 -11.20
C LYS A 156 -2.32 -15.28 -11.71
N GLU A 157 -1.33 -14.95 -10.89
CA GLU A 157 0.08 -15.08 -11.25
C GLU A 157 0.47 -16.54 -11.55
N ALA A 158 -0.04 -17.50 -10.77
CA ALA A 158 0.17 -18.92 -11.02
C ALA A 158 -0.44 -19.38 -12.37
N LYS A 159 -1.66 -18.93 -12.68
CA LYS A 159 -2.32 -19.22 -13.97
C LYS A 159 -1.58 -18.57 -15.14
N ASP A 160 -1.16 -17.32 -15.00
CA ASP A 160 -0.41 -16.58 -16.03
C ASP A 160 0.95 -17.24 -16.30
N ALA A 161 1.65 -17.70 -15.25
CA ALA A 161 2.90 -18.42 -15.37
C ALA A 161 2.75 -19.79 -16.07
N ALA A 162 1.72 -20.56 -15.70
CA ALA A 162 1.41 -21.84 -16.35
C ALA A 162 1.09 -21.65 -17.84
N ALA A 163 0.23 -20.70 -18.19
CA ALA A 163 -0.14 -20.39 -19.57
C ALA A 163 1.06 -19.90 -20.40
N LYS A 164 1.98 -19.16 -19.79
CA LYS A 164 3.23 -18.73 -20.45
C LYS A 164 4.15 -19.93 -20.73
N ALA A 165 4.34 -20.82 -19.76
CA ALA A 165 5.18 -22.00 -19.91
C ALA A 165 4.64 -22.96 -21.00
N GLU A 166 3.32 -23.14 -21.09
CA GLU A 166 2.69 -23.93 -22.14
C GLU A 166 2.92 -23.34 -23.54
N LYS A 167 2.79 -22.01 -23.70
CA LYS A 167 3.06 -21.33 -24.97
C LYS A 167 4.52 -21.41 -25.39
N GLU A 168 5.46 -21.28 -24.45
CA GLU A 168 6.90 -21.40 -24.72
C GLU A 168 7.28 -22.83 -25.12
N ALA A 169 6.71 -23.85 -24.47
CA ALA A 169 6.90 -25.25 -24.84
C ALA A 169 6.34 -25.57 -26.24
N ALA A 170 5.17 -25.04 -26.59
CA ALA A 170 4.58 -25.22 -27.92
C ALA A 170 5.39 -24.53 -29.03
N ALA A 171 5.93 -23.34 -28.78
CA ALA A 171 6.78 -22.62 -29.74
C ALA A 171 8.16 -23.27 -29.95
N ALA A 172 8.70 -23.94 -28.92
CA ALA A 172 9.93 -24.71 -29.05
C ALA A 172 9.75 -25.99 -29.87
N SER A 173 8.54 -26.56 -29.90
CA SER A 173 8.23 -27.78 -30.66
C SER A 173 7.98 -27.55 -32.16
N THR A 174 7.70 -26.31 -32.60
CA THR A 174 7.38 -26.00 -34.01
C THR A 174 8.58 -25.54 -34.84
N THR A 175 9.76 -25.37 -34.24
CA THR A 175 10.99 -24.91 -34.93
C THR A 175 11.89 -26.04 -35.45
N THR A 176 11.50 -27.31 -35.31
CA THR A 176 12.33 -28.47 -35.68
C THR A 176 12.01 -29.13 -37.04
N ASP A 177 11.07 -28.61 -37.84
CA ASP A 177 10.58 -29.31 -39.05
C ASP A 177 11.05 -28.73 -40.41
N GLU A 178 11.93 -27.72 -40.42
CA GLU A 178 12.53 -27.18 -41.65
C GLU A 178 14.04 -27.48 -41.75
N ASN A 179 14.44 -28.75 -41.86
CA ASN A 179 15.71 -29.08 -42.55
C ASN A 179 15.78 -30.55 -42.98
N VAL A 180 15.11 -30.90 -44.08
CA VAL A 180 15.42 -32.13 -44.83
C VAL A 180 16.13 -31.71 -46.13
N PRO A 181 17.47 -31.82 -46.21
CA PRO A 181 18.17 -31.64 -47.47
C PRO A 181 17.92 -32.85 -48.37
N ILE A 182 17.79 -32.54 -49.66
CA ILE A 182 17.49 -33.42 -50.81
C ILE A 182 18.58 -34.47 -51.02
#